data_AF-A0A6N3H4N1-F1
#
_entry.id   AF-A0A6N3H4N1-F1
#
_cell.length_a   1.000
_cell.length_b   1.000
_cell.length_c   1.000
_cell.angle_alpha   90.00
_cell.angle_beta   90.00
_cell.angle_gamma   90.00
#
_symmetry.space_group_name_H-M   'P 1'
#
loop_
_entity.id
_entity.type
_entity.pdbx_description
1 polymer ?
#
loop_
_entity_poly.entity_id
_entity_poly.type
_entity_poly.pdbx_seq_one_letter_code
_entity_poly.pdbx_strand_id
1 'polypeptide(L)'
;MKQILIYIISIFLFIGCNDQEMENITLHTQDIELQNAKKAIERLIAKPLTKGESLPIYTLSLRECKQMKVKIDGGSEQDSIKLFTFDYFNNGNKGFAIASGDQRLSSVYAIVENGNITDTTFNWGLKFIINNFSSVIKEELKQIQTNSISPQSSTLSLSNPIYLIKTTWGQRHPYNKTCQVTGNSCIPPAGCTAVALAQVIAYFDKPSSRFQGVFNHSAMTAVPSATNLTPNLQDMVAKFVHYCGVKSNMNYQCNASGAWPHNFEDFDLLGYQWNIANGAPSHNKLYNNIMEGRPAIIVGYSESEGHTWILDGMEYDYYNPPVFWYRIHCNFGWNGTDNGWFKFPPGEILDYTDLYYTLYIDGFDEEANSDNKTYTGPNE
;
A
#
# COMPACT_ATOMS: atom_id res chain seq x y z
N MET A 1 -46.35 20.41 14.12
CA MET A 1 -45.33 20.95 15.05
C MET A 1 -44.68 19.79 15.79
N LYS A 2 -43.51 19.34 15.29
CA LYS A 2 -42.36 18.84 16.05
C LYS A 2 -41.34 18.31 15.04
N GLN A 3 -40.33 19.14 14.80
CA GLN A 3 -39.10 18.81 14.10
C GLN A 3 -38.41 17.64 14.80
N ILE A 4 -37.86 16.71 14.03
CA ILE A 4 -36.71 15.91 14.47
C ILE A 4 -35.60 16.26 13.49
N LEU A 5 -34.76 17.17 13.96
CA LEU A 5 -33.49 17.55 13.34
C LEU A 5 -32.52 16.40 13.65
N ILE A 6 -32.13 15.62 12.65
CA ILE A 6 -31.02 14.68 12.79
C ILE A 6 -29.76 15.44 12.40
N TYR A 7 -29.00 15.85 13.42
CA TYR A 7 -27.64 16.33 13.26
C TYR A 7 -26.74 15.16 12.84
N ILE A 8 -26.17 15.24 11.65
CA ILE A 8 -24.91 14.56 11.32
C ILE A 8 -23.96 15.66 10.87
N ILE A 9 -23.27 16.24 11.85
CA ILE A 9 -22.07 17.03 11.62
C ILE A 9 -20.91 16.10 11.94
N SER A 10 -20.34 15.50 10.90
CA SER A 10 -18.99 14.93 10.95
C SER A 10 -18.14 15.76 10.01
N ILE A 11 -17.72 16.93 10.51
CA ILE A 11 -16.68 17.75 9.89
C ILE A 11 -15.36 17.04 10.16
N PHE A 12 -14.83 16.34 9.17
CA PHE A 12 -13.40 16.04 9.13
C PHE A 12 -12.70 17.28 8.60
N LEU A 13 -12.19 18.11 9.51
CA LEU A 13 -11.23 19.15 9.18
C LEU A 13 -9.89 18.46 8.89
N PHE A 14 -9.60 18.26 7.61
CA PHE A 14 -8.26 17.90 7.15
C PHE A 14 -7.38 19.15 7.26
N ILE A 15 -6.62 19.26 8.35
CA ILE A 15 -5.54 20.24 8.45
C ILE A 15 -4.26 19.50 8.06
N GLY A 16 -3.98 19.52 6.76
CA GLY A 16 -2.66 19.29 6.18
C GLY A 16 -2.48 20.39 5.13
N CYS A 17 -1.36 21.10 5.15
CA CYS A 17 -1.10 22.28 4.31
C CYS A 17 -1.15 21.93 2.81
N ASN A 18 -2.33 22.01 2.21
CA ASN A 18 -2.57 22.36 0.82
C ASN A 18 -4.05 22.74 0.71
N ASP A 19 -4.38 23.90 0.15
CA ASP A 19 -5.74 24.47 0.06
C ASP A 19 -6.70 23.63 -0.81
N GLN A 20 -7.10 22.44 -0.36
CA GLN A 20 -8.03 21.54 -1.06
C GLN A 20 -9.02 20.90 -0.08
N GLU A 21 -10.22 21.46 -0.02
CA GLU A 21 -11.31 20.95 0.80
C GLU A 21 -12.06 19.80 0.10
N MET A 22 -12.29 18.70 0.82
CA MET A 22 -13.19 17.62 0.42
C MET A 22 -14.50 17.74 1.20
N GLU A 23 -15.62 17.89 0.50
CA GLU A 23 -16.94 18.05 1.10
C GLU A 23 -17.82 16.84 0.84
N ASN A 24 -18.56 16.38 1.85
CA ASN A 24 -19.57 15.34 1.68
C ASN A 24 -20.79 15.89 0.94
N ILE A 25 -21.29 15.14 -0.06
CA ILE A 25 -22.47 15.55 -0.84
C ILE A 25 -23.53 14.45 -0.85
N THR A 26 -24.80 14.85 -0.71
CA THR A 26 -25.96 13.97 -0.89
C THR A 26 -26.15 13.65 -2.38
N LEU A 27 -26.07 12.38 -2.74
CA LEU A 27 -26.22 11.94 -4.12
C LEU A 27 -27.66 11.53 -4.46
N HIS A 28 -28.03 11.77 -5.71
CA HIS A 28 -29.21 11.17 -6.33
C HIS A 28 -28.82 9.87 -7.04
N THR A 29 -29.66 8.84 -6.95
CA THR A 29 -29.39 7.49 -7.50
C THR A 29 -29.22 7.44 -9.03
N GLN A 30 -29.59 8.52 -9.73
CA GLN A 30 -29.44 8.69 -11.18
C GLN A 30 -28.16 9.44 -11.60
N ASP A 31 -27.25 9.74 -10.67
CA ASP A 31 -25.98 10.40 -11.02
C ASP A 31 -25.16 9.53 -11.99
N ILE A 32 -24.89 10.05 -13.19
CA ILE A 32 -24.16 9.34 -14.25
C ILE A 32 -22.71 9.05 -13.85
N GLU A 33 -22.08 9.93 -13.06
CA GLU A 33 -20.72 9.71 -12.57
C GLU A 33 -20.70 8.56 -11.56
N LEU A 34 -21.71 8.45 -10.69
CA LEU A 34 -21.83 7.30 -9.77
C LEU A 34 -21.89 5.98 -10.56
N GLN A 35 -22.67 5.94 -11.64
CA GLN A 35 -22.78 4.75 -12.50
C GLN A 35 -21.47 4.45 -13.24
N ASN A 36 -20.76 5.48 -13.70
CA ASN A 36 -19.46 5.31 -14.36
C ASN A 36 -18.41 4.80 -13.38
N ALA A 37 -18.34 5.36 -12.16
CA ALA A 37 -17.43 4.93 -11.11
C ALA A 37 -17.67 3.47 -10.73
N LYS A 38 -18.93 3.07 -10.51
CA LYS A 38 -19.30 1.69 -10.23
C LYS A 38 -18.88 0.74 -11.35
N LYS A 39 -19.21 1.07 -12.61
CA LYS A 39 -18.80 0.26 -13.78
C LYS A 39 -17.28 0.15 -13.91
N ALA A 40 -16.54 1.19 -13.58
CA ALA A 40 -15.08 1.15 -13.62
C ALA A 40 -14.51 0.17 -12.60
N ILE A 41 -15.03 0.16 -11.37
CA ILE A 41 -14.65 -0.82 -10.35
C ILE A 41 -15.01 -2.23 -10.81
N GLU A 42 -16.25 -2.45 -11.28
CA GLU A 42 -16.74 -3.75 -11.76
C GLU A 42 -15.85 -4.32 -12.86
N ARG A 43 -15.31 -3.51 -13.77
CA ARG A 43 -14.38 -3.95 -14.82
C ARG A 43 -13.07 -4.52 -14.27
N LEU A 44 -12.61 -4.06 -13.12
CA LEU A 44 -11.38 -4.52 -12.48
C LEU A 44 -11.62 -5.78 -11.64
N ILE A 45 -12.73 -5.83 -10.90
CA ILE A 45 -13.03 -6.94 -9.98
C ILE A 45 -13.77 -8.12 -10.63
N ALA A 46 -14.51 -7.92 -11.73
CA ALA A 46 -15.29 -8.96 -12.40
C ALA A 46 -14.46 -9.75 -13.44
N LYS A 47 -13.19 -10.03 -13.14
CA LYS A 47 -12.34 -10.89 -13.96
C LYS A 47 -12.20 -12.27 -13.29
N PRO A 48 -12.30 -13.38 -14.05
CA PRO A 48 -11.91 -14.69 -13.52
C PRO A 48 -10.42 -14.66 -13.15
N LEU A 49 -10.07 -15.13 -11.95
CA LEU A 49 -8.67 -15.26 -11.52
C LEU A 49 -7.91 -16.24 -12.42
N THR A 50 -8.60 -17.25 -12.94
CA THR A 50 -8.11 -18.16 -13.99
C THR A 50 -9.18 -18.52 -15.02
N LYS A 51 -8.73 -18.97 -16.21
CA LYS A 51 -9.62 -19.38 -17.31
C LYS A 51 -10.39 -20.65 -16.92
N GLY A 52 -11.67 -20.52 -16.59
CA GLY A 52 -12.56 -21.64 -16.24
C GLY A 52 -13.21 -21.55 -14.86
N GLU A 53 -12.86 -20.55 -14.04
CA GLU A 53 -13.51 -20.31 -12.75
C GLU A 53 -14.84 -19.54 -12.90
N SER A 54 -15.76 -19.77 -11.96
CA SER A 54 -16.97 -18.97 -11.81
C SER A 54 -16.64 -17.52 -11.46
N LEU A 55 -17.41 -16.57 -11.99
CA LEU A 55 -17.27 -15.17 -11.64
C LEU A 55 -17.39 -14.98 -10.11
N PRO A 56 -16.59 -14.10 -9.49
CA PRO A 56 -16.69 -13.81 -8.08
C PRO A 56 -18.09 -13.26 -7.74
N ILE A 57 -18.68 -13.74 -6.64
CA ILE A 57 -19.92 -13.17 -6.12
C ILE A 57 -19.53 -11.95 -5.28
N TYR A 58 -19.82 -10.76 -5.81
CA TYR A 58 -19.55 -9.52 -5.12
C TYR A 58 -20.78 -8.62 -4.98
N THR A 59 -20.72 -7.71 -4.01
CA THR A 59 -21.66 -6.59 -3.87
C THR A 59 -20.87 -5.29 -3.73
N LEU A 60 -21.30 -4.25 -4.45
CA LEU A 60 -20.82 -2.88 -4.29
C LEU A 60 -21.98 -2.00 -3.82
N SER A 61 -21.87 -1.46 -2.61
CA SER A 61 -22.82 -0.49 -2.06
C SER A 61 -22.15 0.85 -1.84
N LEU A 62 -22.73 1.92 -2.38
CA LEU A 62 -22.25 3.28 -2.17
C LEU A 62 -22.27 3.59 -0.66
N ARG A 63 -21.11 3.97 -0.13
CA ARG A 63 -20.95 4.40 1.26
C ARG A 63 -21.04 5.91 1.37
N GLU A 64 -20.23 6.62 0.58
CA GLU A 64 -20.16 8.07 0.61
C GLU A 64 -19.71 8.62 -0.74
N CYS A 65 -19.96 9.92 -0.92
CA CYS A 65 -19.41 10.69 -2.01
C CYS A 65 -18.86 12.00 -1.49
N LYS A 66 -17.61 12.26 -1.87
CA LYS A 66 -16.92 13.50 -1.57
C LYS A 66 -16.67 14.25 -2.86
N GLN A 67 -17.00 15.53 -2.86
CA GLN A 67 -16.60 16.43 -3.92
C GLN A 67 -15.32 17.11 -3.51
N MET A 68 -14.36 17.10 -4.42
CA MET A 68 -13.06 17.67 -4.22
C MET A 68 -12.84 18.77 -5.24
N LYS A 69 -12.35 19.91 -4.74
CA LYS A 69 -12.06 21.07 -5.56
C LYS A 69 -10.56 21.11 -5.87
N VAL A 70 -10.21 21.07 -7.15
CA VAL A 70 -8.81 20.97 -7.60
C VAL A 70 -8.50 22.13 -8.55
N LYS A 71 -7.38 22.81 -8.34
CA LYS A 71 -6.90 23.88 -9.22
C LYS A 71 -5.57 23.46 -9.84
N ILE A 72 -5.50 23.46 -11.17
CA ILE A 72 -4.27 23.23 -11.92
C ILE A 72 -3.47 24.53 -11.96
N ASP A 73 -2.16 24.46 -11.80
CA ASP A 73 -1.30 25.64 -11.82
C ASP A 73 -1.34 26.30 -13.22
N GLY A 74 -1.68 27.60 -13.26
CA GLY A 74 -1.93 28.33 -14.51
C GLY A 74 -3.34 28.21 -15.08
N GLY A 75 -4.23 27.43 -14.45
CA GLY A 75 -5.66 27.36 -14.79
C GLY A 75 -6.47 28.53 -14.21
N SER A 76 -7.43 29.03 -14.99
CA SER A 76 -8.33 30.11 -14.57
C SER A 76 -9.50 29.64 -13.70
N GLU A 77 -9.87 28.36 -13.78
CA GLU A 77 -11.04 27.78 -13.11
C GLU A 77 -10.66 26.58 -12.22
N GLN A 78 -11.50 26.30 -11.22
CA GLN A 78 -11.33 25.19 -10.29
C GLN A 78 -12.18 24.01 -10.75
N ASP A 79 -11.53 22.87 -10.96
CA ASP A 79 -12.20 21.60 -11.24
C ASP A 79 -12.92 21.07 -10.02
N SER A 80 -14.02 20.36 -10.27
CA SER A 80 -14.86 19.76 -9.25
C SER A 80 -15.00 18.28 -9.52
N ILE A 81 -14.25 17.45 -8.80
CA ILE A 81 -14.18 16.01 -9.01
C ILE A 81 -14.94 15.30 -7.90
N LYS A 82 -15.87 14.41 -8.27
CA LYS A 82 -16.54 13.52 -7.30
C LYS A 82 -15.73 12.24 -7.12
N LEU A 83 -15.52 11.87 -5.86
CA LEU A 83 -14.98 10.59 -5.44
C LEU A 83 -16.04 9.82 -4.68
N PHE A 84 -16.34 8.62 -5.18
CA PHE A 84 -17.32 7.70 -4.63
C PHE A 84 -16.59 6.58 -3.91
N THR A 85 -16.89 6.40 -2.63
CA THR A 85 -16.42 5.28 -1.83
C THR A 85 -17.51 4.22 -1.79
N PHE A 86 -17.17 2.99 -2.14
CA PHE A 86 -18.05 1.83 -2.08
C PHE A 86 -17.57 0.86 -1.02
N ASP A 87 -18.51 0.35 -0.21
CA ASP A 87 -18.32 -0.90 0.50
C ASP A 87 -18.32 -2.04 -0.54
N TYR A 88 -17.26 -2.85 -0.51
CA TYR A 88 -17.05 -3.99 -1.40
C TYR A 88 -17.11 -5.27 -0.58
N PHE A 89 -18.00 -6.19 -0.93
CA PHE A 89 -18.07 -7.50 -0.31
C PHE A 89 -17.76 -8.56 -1.34
N ASN A 90 -16.81 -9.44 -1.05
CA ASN A 90 -16.42 -10.55 -1.92
C ASN A 90 -16.13 -11.81 -1.08
N ASN A 91 -16.81 -12.91 -1.38
CA ASN A 91 -16.57 -14.22 -0.74
C ASN A 91 -16.50 -14.18 0.80
N GLY A 92 -17.35 -13.36 1.44
CA GLY A 92 -17.40 -13.20 2.89
C GLY A 92 -16.41 -12.19 3.49
N ASN A 93 -15.47 -11.68 2.70
CA ASN A 93 -14.60 -10.58 3.09
C ASN A 93 -15.29 -9.24 2.81
N LYS A 94 -15.05 -8.28 3.70
CA LYS A 94 -15.46 -6.89 3.54
C LYS A 94 -14.22 -6.06 3.23
N GLY A 95 -14.30 -5.28 2.17
CA GLY A 95 -13.31 -4.34 1.68
C GLY A 95 -13.98 -3.03 1.26
N PHE A 96 -13.24 -2.22 0.50
CA PHE A 96 -13.78 -0.99 -0.08
C PHE A 96 -13.11 -0.67 -1.41
N ALA A 97 -13.76 0.18 -2.19
CA ALA A 97 -13.20 0.73 -3.43
C ALA A 97 -13.49 2.23 -3.53
N ILE A 98 -12.56 2.98 -4.13
CA ILE A 98 -12.72 4.43 -4.36
C ILE A 98 -12.54 4.69 -5.85
N ALA A 99 -13.50 5.40 -6.44
CA ALA A 99 -13.49 5.73 -7.85
C ALA A 99 -14.10 7.10 -8.13
N SER A 100 -13.71 7.71 -9.25
CA SER A 100 -14.38 8.85 -9.86
C SER A 100 -15.13 8.42 -11.11
N GLY A 101 -16.27 9.07 -11.36
CA GLY A 101 -17.03 8.91 -12.59
C GLY A 101 -16.74 9.98 -13.65
N ASP A 102 -15.81 10.90 -13.37
CA ASP A 102 -15.39 11.94 -14.29
C ASP A 102 -14.72 11.29 -15.51
N GLN A 103 -15.26 11.58 -16.69
CA GLN A 103 -14.85 10.95 -17.94
C GLN A 103 -13.44 11.37 -18.41
N ARG A 104 -12.89 12.43 -17.83
CA ARG A 104 -11.55 12.91 -18.11
C ARG A 104 -10.50 12.07 -17.39
N LEU A 105 -10.82 11.50 -16.23
CA LEU A 105 -9.86 10.85 -15.34
C LEU A 105 -9.77 9.34 -15.55
N SER A 106 -8.66 8.74 -15.09
CA SER A 106 -8.66 7.30 -14.85
C SER A 106 -9.45 7.02 -13.56
N SER A 107 -10.40 6.11 -13.66
CA SER A 107 -11.58 6.14 -12.80
C SER A 107 -11.38 5.50 -11.42
N VAL A 108 -10.41 4.60 -11.21
CA VAL A 108 -10.32 3.83 -9.96
C VAL A 108 -9.03 4.15 -9.20
N TYR A 109 -9.18 4.61 -7.95
CA TYR A 109 -8.12 5.09 -7.06
C TYR A 109 -7.71 4.07 -6.01
N ALA A 110 -8.66 3.26 -5.53
CA ALA A 110 -8.38 2.21 -4.57
C ALA A 110 -9.27 0.98 -4.83
N ILE A 111 -8.71 -0.22 -4.71
CA ILE A 111 -9.43 -1.48 -4.53
C ILE A 111 -8.77 -2.23 -3.37
N VAL A 112 -9.53 -2.43 -2.30
CA VAL A 112 -9.13 -3.18 -1.10
C VAL A 112 -10.13 -4.31 -0.90
N GLU A 113 -9.68 -5.55 -0.95
CA GLU A 113 -10.57 -6.73 -0.87
C GLU A 113 -10.92 -7.12 0.57
N ASN A 114 -10.07 -6.76 1.52
CA ASN A 114 -10.23 -7.02 2.95
C ASN A 114 -9.75 -5.81 3.76
N GLY A 115 -10.66 -5.13 4.45
CA GLY A 115 -10.37 -3.90 5.20
C GLY A 115 -11.53 -2.91 5.17
N ASN A 116 -11.33 -1.72 5.74
CA ASN A 116 -12.35 -0.70 5.82
C ASN A 116 -11.72 0.70 5.71
N ILE A 117 -12.37 1.65 5.03
CA ILE A 117 -11.86 3.03 4.94
C ILE A 117 -11.61 3.69 6.31
N THR A 118 -12.36 3.28 7.34
CA THR A 118 -12.20 3.80 8.70
C THR A 118 -10.91 3.33 9.36
N ASP A 119 -10.25 2.33 8.77
CA ASP A 119 -9.00 1.78 9.26
C ASP A 119 -7.85 2.76 9.10
N THR A 120 -8.01 3.82 8.29
CA THR A 120 -7.16 5.02 8.28
C THR A 120 -6.94 5.68 9.65
N THR A 121 -7.73 5.33 10.66
CA THR A 121 -7.51 5.77 12.05
C THR A 121 -6.33 5.08 12.74
N PHE A 122 -5.94 3.90 12.27
CA PHE A 122 -4.76 3.20 12.76
C PHE A 122 -3.77 2.92 11.61
N ASN A 123 -4.23 2.62 10.40
CA ASN A 123 -3.41 2.34 9.21
C ASN A 123 -2.92 3.66 8.61
N TRP A 124 -1.82 4.17 9.13
CA TRP A 124 -1.26 5.44 8.67
C TRP A 124 -0.79 5.38 7.22
N GLY A 125 -0.30 4.22 6.74
CA GLY A 125 0.03 4.05 5.31
C GLY A 125 -1.18 4.26 4.41
N LEU A 126 -2.30 3.62 4.75
CA LEU A 126 -3.57 3.82 4.05
C LEU A 126 -4.03 5.28 4.11
N LYS A 127 -3.91 5.91 5.29
CA LYS A 127 -4.24 7.33 5.48
C LYS A 127 -3.39 8.23 4.58
N PHE A 128 -2.07 8.05 4.56
CA PHE A 128 -1.15 8.84 3.74
C PHE A 128 -1.46 8.70 2.25
N ILE A 129 -1.78 7.50 1.78
CA ILE A 129 -2.17 7.26 0.37
C ILE A 129 -3.46 8.01 0.04
N ILE A 130 -4.51 7.85 0.84
CA ILE A 130 -5.82 8.49 0.57
C ILE A 130 -5.70 10.02 0.63
N ASN A 131 -4.95 10.56 1.58
CA ASN A 131 -4.69 12.00 1.67
C ASN A 131 -4.01 12.55 0.40
N ASN A 132 -3.26 11.72 -0.32
CA ASN A 132 -2.60 12.11 -1.57
C ASN A 132 -3.47 11.92 -2.82
N PHE A 133 -4.73 11.46 -2.73
CA PHE A 133 -5.59 11.35 -3.90
C PHE A 133 -5.89 12.68 -4.58
N SER A 134 -5.92 13.78 -3.81
CA SER A 134 -6.09 15.11 -4.40
C SER A 134 -4.94 15.50 -5.31
N SER A 135 -3.71 15.21 -4.85
CA SER A 135 -2.48 15.35 -5.62
C SER A 135 -2.44 14.46 -6.86
N VAL A 136 -2.86 13.19 -6.73
CA VAL A 136 -2.99 12.27 -7.87
C VAL A 136 -3.90 12.91 -8.92
N ILE A 137 -5.10 13.34 -8.52
CA ILE A 137 -6.11 13.91 -9.42
C ILE A 137 -5.61 15.19 -10.10
N LYS A 138 -4.96 16.08 -9.34
CA LYS A 138 -4.35 17.31 -9.89
C LYS A 138 -3.37 16.98 -11.01
N GLU A 139 -2.51 15.99 -10.79
CA GLU A 139 -1.51 15.57 -11.78
C GLU A 139 -2.15 14.84 -12.96
N GLU A 140 -3.19 14.02 -12.74
CA GLU A 140 -3.91 13.41 -13.86
C GLU A 140 -4.51 14.48 -14.79
N LEU A 141 -5.23 15.45 -14.21
CA LEU A 141 -5.84 16.56 -14.94
C LEU A 141 -4.79 17.38 -15.69
N LYS A 142 -3.64 17.64 -15.06
CA LYS A 142 -2.53 18.35 -15.70
C LYS A 142 -2.01 17.60 -16.92
N GLN A 143 -1.78 16.29 -16.82
CA GLN A 143 -1.31 15.46 -17.94
C GLN A 143 -2.33 15.39 -19.08
N ILE A 144 -3.62 15.34 -18.75
CA ILE A 144 -4.71 15.40 -19.73
C ILE A 144 -4.69 16.74 -20.47
N GLN A 145 -4.54 17.85 -19.75
CA GLN A 145 -4.49 19.19 -20.32
C GLN A 145 -3.25 19.40 -21.20
N THR A 146 -2.06 18.98 -20.74
CA THR A 146 -0.81 19.16 -21.49
C THR A 146 -0.74 18.29 -22.73
N ASN A 147 -1.21 17.04 -22.65
CA ASN A 147 -1.10 16.08 -23.74
C ASN A 147 -2.33 16.08 -24.68
N SER A 148 -3.37 16.87 -24.39
CA SER A 148 -4.65 16.90 -25.12
C SER A 148 -5.31 15.52 -25.26
N ILE A 149 -5.23 14.71 -24.20
CA ILE A 149 -5.67 13.31 -24.21
C ILE A 149 -7.09 13.23 -23.65
N SER A 150 -8.05 12.76 -24.45
CA SER A 150 -9.38 12.39 -23.95
C SER A 150 -9.46 10.87 -23.81
N PRO A 151 -9.55 10.32 -22.57
CA PRO A 151 -9.75 8.89 -22.37
C PRO A 151 -11.05 8.37 -23.00
N GLN A 152 -11.99 9.26 -23.34
CA GLN A 152 -13.31 8.93 -23.87
C GLN A 152 -13.27 8.35 -25.30
N SER A 153 -12.19 8.57 -26.06
CA SER A 153 -12.05 8.11 -27.45
C SER A 153 -11.06 6.94 -27.62
N SER A 154 -10.47 6.46 -26.53
CA SER A 154 -9.40 5.46 -26.56
C SER A 154 -9.88 4.09 -26.07
N THR A 155 -9.45 3.04 -26.75
CA THR A 155 -9.69 1.66 -26.34
C THR A 155 -8.88 1.37 -25.07
N LEU A 156 -9.56 1.31 -23.93
CA LEU A 156 -8.96 0.88 -22.67
C LEU A 156 -8.58 -0.60 -22.75
N SER A 157 -7.29 -0.89 -22.56
CA SER A 157 -6.81 -2.25 -22.31
C SER A 157 -6.34 -2.35 -20.86
N LEU A 158 -6.74 -3.42 -20.18
CA LEU A 158 -6.36 -3.68 -18.81
C LEU A 158 -5.22 -4.68 -18.79
N SER A 159 -4.15 -4.37 -18.04
CA SER A 159 -3.12 -5.35 -17.75
C SER A 159 -3.64 -6.44 -16.80
N ASN A 160 -2.93 -7.58 -16.78
CA ASN A 160 -3.09 -8.54 -15.69
C ASN A 160 -2.27 -8.02 -14.50
N PRO A 161 -2.85 -7.99 -13.28
CA PRO A 161 -2.13 -7.54 -12.11
C PRO A 161 -0.93 -8.47 -11.82
N ILE A 162 0.22 -7.89 -11.52
CA ILE A 162 1.41 -8.61 -11.06
C ILE A 162 1.66 -8.19 -9.63
N TYR A 163 1.82 -9.14 -8.69
CA TYR A 163 2.28 -8.85 -7.34
C TYR A 163 3.09 -10.02 -6.76
N LEU A 164 4.17 -9.68 -6.08
CA LEU A 164 5.29 -10.58 -5.79
C LEU A 164 5.15 -11.29 -4.45
N ILE A 165 4.75 -10.56 -3.39
CA ILE A 165 4.77 -11.07 -2.03
C ILE A 165 3.44 -11.69 -1.68
N LYS A 166 3.46 -12.96 -1.25
CA LYS A 166 2.25 -13.70 -0.87
C LYS A 166 1.99 -13.71 0.63
N THR A 167 2.99 -13.37 1.44
CA THR A 167 2.82 -13.23 2.88
C THR A 167 1.96 -12.02 3.21
N THR A 168 1.16 -12.16 4.25
CA THR A 168 0.31 -11.11 4.82
C THR A 168 0.64 -11.02 6.30
N TRP A 169 1.92 -10.82 6.64
CA TRP A 169 2.38 -10.83 8.02
C TRP A 169 1.86 -9.62 8.80
N GLY A 170 1.92 -9.71 10.12
CA GLY A 170 1.38 -8.74 11.08
C GLY A 170 2.44 -8.30 12.08
N GLN A 171 2.08 -7.40 13.00
CA GLN A 171 3.01 -6.90 14.03
C GLN A 171 2.81 -7.49 15.42
N ARG A 172 1.71 -8.20 15.67
CA ARG A 172 1.41 -8.82 16.98
C ARG A 172 1.66 -10.32 16.91
N HIS A 173 1.05 -11.12 17.78
CA HIS A 173 1.25 -12.56 17.78
C HIS A 173 0.92 -13.18 16.40
N PRO A 174 1.74 -14.13 15.88
CA PRO A 174 2.95 -14.70 16.46
C PRO A 174 4.23 -13.90 16.20
N TYR A 175 4.19 -12.88 15.34
CA TYR A 175 5.34 -12.15 14.82
C TYR A 175 6.19 -11.47 15.90
N ASN A 176 5.59 -11.07 17.03
CA ASN A 176 6.29 -10.39 18.12
C ASN A 176 6.69 -11.30 19.29
N LYS A 177 6.57 -12.64 19.19
CA LYS A 177 6.80 -13.56 20.32
C LYS A 177 8.17 -13.40 20.99
N THR A 178 9.18 -12.97 20.24
CA THR A 178 10.56 -12.80 20.73
C THR A 178 10.95 -11.34 20.95
N CYS A 179 10.04 -10.38 20.80
CA CYS A 179 10.32 -8.94 20.94
C CYS A 179 10.30 -8.44 22.40
N GLN A 180 10.25 -9.33 23.40
CA GLN A 180 10.23 -8.93 24.80
C GLN A 180 11.51 -8.16 25.15
N VAL A 181 11.35 -6.98 25.76
CA VAL A 181 12.47 -6.15 26.22
C VAL A 181 12.46 -6.08 27.75
N THR A 182 13.65 -6.16 28.36
CA THR A 182 13.83 -6.01 29.81
C THR A 182 13.32 -4.64 30.26
N GLY A 183 12.46 -4.62 31.29
CA GLY A 183 11.85 -3.40 31.81
C GLY A 183 10.48 -3.05 31.20
N ASN A 184 10.10 -3.66 30.08
CA ASN A 184 8.74 -3.54 29.56
C ASN A 184 7.81 -4.54 30.27
N SER A 185 6.63 -4.06 30.73
CA SER A 185 5.58 -4.90 31.35
C SER A 185 4.74 -5.69 30.32
N CYS A 186 5.12 -5.63 29.06
CA CYS A 186 4.36 -6.11 27.91
C CYS A 186 5.30 -6.77 26.89
N ILE A 187 4.73 -7.53 25.96
CA ILE A 187 5.40 -7.88 24.71
C ILE A 187 5.06 -6.79 23.67
N PRO A 188 6.02 -5.94 23.27
CA PRO A 188 5.80 -4.86 22.31
C PRO A 188 5.42 -5.44 20.93
N PRO A 189 4.77 -4.68 20.05
CA PRO A 189 4.61 -5.10 18.66
C PRO A 189 5.99 -5.23 17.99
N ALA A 190 6.07 -6.04 16.94
CA ALA A 190 7.30 -6.21 16.17
C ALA A 190 7.76 -4.92 15.45
N GLY A 191 6.82 -4.03 15.13
CA GLY A 191 7.06 -2.80 14.36
C GLY A 191 6.88 -3.01 12.86
N CYS A 192 6.29 -2.01 12.18
CA CYS A 192 5.97 -2.06 10.75
C CYS A 192 7.23 -2.24 9.89
N THR A 193 8.32 -1.55 10.24
CA THR A 193 9.62 -1.65 9.56
C THR A 193 10.18 -3.07 9.60
N ALA A 194 10.17 -3.73 10.77
CA ALA A 194 10.65 -5.10 10.90
C ALA A 194 9.82 -6.08 10.07
N VAL A 195 8.50 -5.93 10.08
CA VAL A 195 7.58 -6.79 9.30
C VAL A 195 7.75 -6.57 7.80
N ALA A 196 7.91 -5.33 7.34
CA ALA A 196 8.13 -5.02 5.94
C ALA A 196 9.46 -5.64 5.44
N LEU A 197 10.56 -5.40 6.17
CA LEU A 197 11.86 -5.98 5.86
C LEU A 197 11.82 -7.51 5.86
N ALA A 198 11.24 -8.12 6.89
CA ALA A 198 11.19 -9.58 7.01
C ALA A 198 10.40 -10.21 5.84
N GLN A 199 9.27 -9.64 5.44
CA GLN A 199 8.53 -10.16 4.28
C GLN A 199 9.33 -10.03 2.97
N VAL A 200 10.01 -8.90 2.74
CA VAL A 200 10.84 -8.68 1.55
C VAL A 200 12.04 -9.64 1.51
N ILE A 201 12.78 -9.75 2.62
CA ILE A 201 13.98 -10.61 2.72
C ILE A 201 13.58 -12.10 2.63
N ALA A 202 12.46 -12.50 3.24
CA ALA A 202 11.94 -13.86 3.11
C ALA A 202 11.52 -14.18 1.67
N TYR A 203 10.86 -13.24 0.98
CA TYR A 203 10.39 -13.40 -0.39
C TYR A 203 11.52 -13.68 -1.38
N PHE A 204 12.63 -12.96 -1.27
CA PHE A 204 13.73 -13.18 -2.19
C PHE A 204 14.32 -14.59 -2.08
N ASP A 205 14.11 -15.27 -0.94
CA ASP A 205 14.60 -16.63 -0.67
C ASP A 205 16.04 -16.83 -1.18
N LYS A 206 16.84 -15.77 -1.05
CA LYS A 206 18.28 -15.80 -1.26
C LYS A 206 18.87 -16.00 0.12
N PRO A 207 19.02 -17.24 0.61
CA PRO A 207 19.87 -17.44 1.75
C PRO A 207 21.25 -17.00 1.30
N SER A 208 21.73 -15.89 1.86
CA SER A 208 23.14 -15.89 2.13
C SER A 208 23.45 -17.18 2.88
N SER A 209 24.58 -17.81 2.57
CA SER A 209 25.12 -18.97 3.31
C SER A 209 24.99 -18.79 4.84
N ARG A 210 24.96 -17.53 5.30
CA ARG A 210 24.66 -17.05 6.64
C ARG A 210 23.34 -17.53 7.28
N PHE A 211 22.22 -17.61 6.54
CA PHE A 211 20.92 -18.08 7.08
C PHE A 211 20.69 -19.58 6.90
N GLN A 212 21.61 -20.27 6.22
CA GLN A 212 21.49 -21.69 5.94
C GLN A 212 21.37 -22.48 7.26
N GLY A 213 20.28 -23.25 7.38
CA GLY A 213 19.98 -24.04 8.58
C GLY A 213 19.39 -23.26 9.76
N VAL A 214 19.27 -21.93 9.66
CA VAL A 214 18.68 -21.07 10.71
C VAL A 214 17.25 -20.67 10.34
N PHE A 215 17.07 -20.08 9.15
CA PHE A 215 15.77 -19.63 8.66
C PHE A 215 15.42 -20.40 7.39
N ASN A 216 14.30 -21.12 7.42
CA ASN A 216 13.74 -21.78 6.25
C ASN A 216 12.70 -20.86 5.62
N HIS A 217 13.13 -19.97 4.72
CA HIS A 217 12.27 -18.97 4.10
C HIS A 217 11.09 -19.62 3.36
N SER A 218 11.35 -20.65 2.54
CA SER A 218 10.29 -21.39 1.84
C SER A 218 9.21 -21.95 2.78
N ALA A 219 9.58 -22.44 3.96
CA ALA A 219 8.62 -22.94 4.95
C ALA A 219 7.92 -21.80 5.71
N MET A 220 8.63 -20.70 5.99
CA MET A 220 8.05 -19.51 6.63
C MET A 220 7.02 -18.80 5.74
N THR A 221 7.21 -18.83 4.42
CA THR A 221 6.34 -18.17 3.43
C THR A 221 5.36 -19.13 2.75
N ALA A 222 5.30 -20.39 3.18
CA ALA A 222 4.46 -21.43 2.58
C ALA A 222 2.95 -21.11 2.60
N VAL A 223 2.51 -20.26 3.53
CA VAL A 223 1.14 -19.73 3.60
C VAL A 223 1.17 -18.23 3.88
N PRO A 224 0.12 -17.46 3.52
CA PRO A 224 0.12 -16.01 3.68
C PRO A 224 0.33 -15.53 5.14
N SER A 225 -0.44 -16.09 6.08
CA SER A 225 -0.35 -15.71 7.49
C SER A 225 0.40 -16.76 8.31
N ALA A 226 1.42 -16.32 9.06
CA ALA A 226 2.16 -17.23 9.93
C ALA A 226 1.29 -17.84 11.04
N THR A 227 0.13 -17.25 11.36
CA THR A 227 -0.86 -17.84 12.29
C THR A 227 -1.30 -19.24 11.87
N ASN A 228 -1.22 -19.56 10.57
CA ASN A 228 -1.64 -20.84 10.00
C ASN A 228 -0.49 -21.85 9.87
N LEU A 229 0.72 -21.48 10.31
CA LEU A 229 1.88 -22.37 10.36
C LEU A 229 1.91 -23.17 11.66
N THR A 230 2.75 -24.22 11.69
CA THR A 230 3.02 -24.97 12.92
C THR A 230 3.70 -24.08 13.97
N PRO A 231 3.58 -24.37 15.28
CA PRO A 231 4.19 -23.56 16.33
C PRO A 231 5.71 -23.33 16.15
N ASN A 232 6.44 -24.35 15.68
CA ASN A 232 7.88 -24.22 15.42
C ASN A 232 8.18 -23.23 14.28
N LEU A 233 7.37 -23.22 13.21
CA LEU A 233 7.52 -22.27 12.12
C LEU A 233 7.04 -20.87 12.53
N GLN A 234 6.03 -20.75 13.40
CA GLN A 234 5.65 -19.48 14.01
C GLN A 234 6.80 -18.88 14.83
N ASP A 235 7.50 -19.70 15.62
CA ASP A 235 8.70 -19.27 16.37
C ASP A 235 9.84 -18.84 15.45
N MET A 236 10.02 -19.54 14.32
CA MET A 236 11.01 -19.17 13.32
C MET A 236 10.70 -17.81 12.68
N VAL A 237 9.43 -17.59 12.28
CA VAL A 237 8.97 -16.29 11.77
C VAL A 237 9.18 -15.19 12.81
N ALA A 238 8.81 -15.44 14.07
CA ALA A 238 8.97 -14.45 15.15
C ALA A 238 10.44 -14.04 15.33
N LYS A 239 11.36 -15.02 15.35
CA LYS A 239 12.80 -14.77 15.43
C LYS A 239 13.32 -13.99 14.23
N PHE A 240 12.83 -14.30 13.03
CA PHE A 240 13.24 -13.63 11.81
C PHE A 240 12.77 -12.17 11.75
N VAL A 241 11.51 -11.92 12.13
CA VAL A 241 10.96 -10.57 12.26
C VAL A 241 11.71 -9.79 13.35
N HIS A 242 11.95 -10.40 14.51
CA HIS A 242 12.71 -9.77 15.59
C HIS A 242 14.14 -9.41 15.17
N TYR A 243 14.82 -10.30 14.43
CA TYR A 243 16.13 -10.02 13.84
C TYR A 243 16.09 -8.78 12.94
N CYS A 244 15.10 -8.66 12.06
CA CYS A 244 14.95 -7.47 11.21
C CYS A 244 14.78 -6.20 12.06
N GLY A 245 14.00 -6.27 13.15
CA GLY A 245 13.84 -5.14 14.05
C GLY A 245 15.11 -4.75 14.79
N VAL A 246 15.83 -5.71 15.38
CA VAL A 246 17.12 -5.45 16.06
C VAL A 246 18.11 -4.81 15.09
N LYS A 247 18.24 -5.36 13.89
CA LYS A 247 19.14 -4.87 12.85
C LYS A 247 18.76 -3.52 12.26
N SER A 248 17.55 -3.03 12.51
CA SER A 248 17.12 -1.67 12.17
C SER A 248 17.15 -0.70 13.36
N ASN A 249 17.73 -1.09 14.50
CA ASN A 249 17.73 -0.31 15.74
C ASN A 249 16.32 0.03 16.24
N MET A 250 15.43 -0.98 16.27
CA MET A 250 14.04 -0.80 16.68
C MET A 250 13.89 -0.30 18.12
N ASN A 251 13.16 0.79 18.28
CA ASN A 251 12.69 1.27 19.58
C ASN A 251 11.40 0.52 19.95
N TYR A 252 11.53 -0.54 20.76
CA TYR A 252 10.42 -1.37 21.20
C TYR A 252 9.67 -0.78 22.41
N GLN A 253 8.40 -0.43 22.21
CA GLN A 253 7.52 0.07 23.27
C GLN A 253 6.18 -0.67 23.28
N CYS A 254 5.47 -0.67 24.41
CA CYS A 254 4.25 -1.48 24.56
C CYS A 254 3.16 -1.19 23.53
N ASN A 255 3.00 0.09 23.17
CA ASN A 255 1.93 0.55 22.31
C ASN A 255 2.33 0.52 20.83
N ALA A 256 3.57 0.89 20.51
CA ALA A 256 4.10 0.97 19.16
C ALA A 256 5.60 0.65 19.16
N SER A 257 6.15 0.27 18.02
CA SER A 257 7.60 0.06 17.87
C SER A 257 8.05 0.65 16.55
N GLY A 258 9.11 1.45 16.59
CA GLY A 258 9.53 2.29 15.47
C GLY A 258 11.01 2.11 15.12
N ALA A 259 11.28 2.06 13.82
CA ALA A 259 12.61 2.01 13.23
C ALA A 259 12.54 2.59 11.81
N TRP A 260 13.69 2.95 11.24
CA TRP A 260 13.78 3.33 9.83
C TRP A 260 14.32 2.16 9.00
N PRO A 261 13.68 1.77 7.88
CA PRO A 261 14.16 0.66 7.07
C PRO A 261 15.58 0.85 6.53
N HIS A 262 16.00 2.09 6.23
CA HIS A 262 17.38 2.36 5.80
C HIS A 262 18.45 2.18 6.88
N ASN A 263 18.05 2.02 8.15
CA ASN A 263 18.98 1.68 9.23
C ASN A 263 19.25 0.18 9.33
N PHE A 264 18.65 -0.66 8.47
CA PHE A 264 18.90 -2.10 8.48
C PHE A 264 20.37 -2.38 8.08
N GLU A 265 21.20 -2.68 9.08
CA GLU A 265 22.66 -2.73 8.93
C GLU A 265 23.17 -3.92 8.12
N ASP A 266 22.33 -4.93 7.90
CA ASP A 266 22.71 -6.18 7.23
C ASP A 266 22.36 -6.17 5.72
N PHE A 267 21.93 -5.05 5.11
CA PHE A 267 21.65 -5.02 3.65
C PHE A 267 22.83 -5.51 2.80
N ASP A 268 23.99 -4.86 2.94
CA ASP A 268 25.19 -5.18 2.17
C ASP A 268 25.69 -6.60 2.50
N LEU A 269 25.59 -6.97 3.78
CA LEU A 269 25.98 -8.30 4.28
C LEU A 269 25.12 -9.43 3.71
N LEU A 270 23.87 -9.14 3.38
CA LEU A 270 22.95 -10.08 2.71
C LEU A 270 23.00 -9.93 1.18
N GLY A 271 23.91 -9.10 0.66
CA GLY A 271 24.13 -8.90 -0.77
C GLY A 271 23.05 -8.06 -1.45
N TYR A 272 22.26 -7.28 -0.71
CA TYR A 272 21.28 -6.37 -1.32
C TYR A 272 21.96 -5.11 -1.84
N GLN A 273 21.73 -4.79 -3.11
CA GLN A 273 21.99 -3.44 -3.63
C GLN A 273 20.71 -2.64 -3.47
N TRP A 274 20.79 -1.52 -2.74
CA TRP A 274 19.62 -0.74 -2.36
C TRP A 274 19.87 0.76 -2.46
N ASN A 275 18.80 1.53 -2.63
CA ASN A 275 18.86 2.98 -2.53
C ASN A 275 17.56 3.57 -2.00
N ILE A 276 17.59 4.88 -1.73
CA ILE A 276 16.43 5.66 -1.31
C ILE A 276 16.16 6.74 -2.36
N ALA A 277 14.88 6.96 -2.68
CA ALA A 277 14.42 8.18 -3.31
C ALA A 277 13.42 8.87 -2.39
N ASN A 278 13.55 10.18 -2.22
CA ASN A 278 12.59 10.98 -1.44
C ASN A 278 11.23 10.98 -2.13
N GLY A 279 10.16 11.03 -1.35
CA GLY A 279 8.81 11.15 -1.89
C GLY A 279 8.11 9.82 -2.21
N ALA A 280 7.00 9.98 -2.93
CA ALA A 280 6.24 8.91 -3.57
C ALA A 280 7.12 8.08 -4.53
N PRO A 281 6.70 6.85 -4.90
CA PRO A 281 7.52 6.01 -5.77
C PRO A 281 7.54 6.57 -7.20
N SER A 282 8.70 6.51 -7.86
CA SER A 282 8.78 6.74 -9.30
C SER A 282 8.10 5.56 -9.99
N HIS A 283 7.03 5.82 -10.74
CA HIS A 283 6.28 4.79 -11.44
C HIS A 283 7.16 3.98 -12.41
N ASN A 284 8.05 4.63 -13.15
CA ASN A 284 8.94 3.96 -14.10
C ASN A 284 9.97 3.07 -13.39
N LYS A 285 10.57 3.57 -12.31
CA LYS A 285 11.54 2.79 -11.54
C LYS A 285 10.87 1.59 -10.87
N LEU A 286 9.72 1.82 -10.23
CA LEU A 286 8.95 0.75 -9.60
C LEU A 286 8.46 -0.27 -10.64
N TYR A 287 8.00 0.18 -11.82
CA TYR A 287 7.68 -0.70 -12.95
C TYR A 287 8.82 -1.67 -13.23
N ASN A 288 10.02 -1.13 -13.51
CA ASN A 288 11.18 -1.95 -13.85
C ASN A 288 11.54 -2.93 -12.73
N ASN A 289 11.54 -2.48 -11.48
CA ASN A 289 11.83 -3.34 -10.34
C ASN A 289 10.80 -4.46 -10.17
N ILE A 290 9.50 -4.17 -10.25
CA ILE A 290 8.45 -5.20 -10.14
C ILE A 290 8.54 -6.21 -11.28
N MET A 291 8.80 -5.76 -12.51
CA MET A 291 8.99 -6.65 -13.67
C MET A 291 10.21 -7.55 -13.54
N GLU A 292 11.23 -7.12 -12.79
CA GLU A 292 12.42 -7.91 -12.45
C GLU A 292 12.28 -8.65 -11.10
N GLY A 293 11.06 -8.71 -10.54
CA GLY A 293 10.77 -9.47 -9.34
C GLY A 293 11.27 -8.83 -8.04
N ARG A 294 11.49 -7.51 -8.01
CA ARG A 294 11.99 -6.77 -6.85
C ARG A 294 10.93 -5.82 -6.27
N PRO A 295 10.34 -6.14 -5.10
CA PRO A 295 9.47 -5.19 -4.40
C PRO A 295 10.27 -4.00 -3.85
N ALA A 296 9.56 -2.92 -3.51
CA ALA A 296 10.10 -1.77 -2.81
C ALA A 296 9.47 -1.63 -1.42
N ILE A 297 10.09 -0.85 -0.55
CA ILE A 297 9.56 -0.47 0.76
C ILE A 297 9.34 1.04 0.73
N ILE A 298 8.21 1.52 1.22
CA ILE A 298 7.93 2.95 1.32
C ILE A 298 7.66 3.31 2.77
N VAL A 299 8.06 4.53 3.13
CA VAL A 299 7.83 5.13 4.43
C VAL A 299 6.98 6.37 4.25
N GLY A 300 5.86 6.42 4.97
CA GLY A 300 5.09 7.63 5.17
C GLY A 300 5.33 8.17 6.57
N TYR A 301 5.38 9.48 6.71
CA TYR A 301 5.72 10.13 7.97
C TYR A 301 5.05 11.50 8.09
N SER A 302 4.59 11.81 9.30
CA SER A 302 4.21 13.15 9.75
C SER A 302 4.84 13.41 11.11
N GLU A 303 4.71 14.62 11.65
CA GLU A 303 5.27 14.97 12.97
C GLU A 303 4.78 14.07 14.12
N SER A 304 3.61 13.44 13.97
CA SER A 304 2.99 12.63 15.02
C SER A 304 3.03 11.12 14.77
N GLU A 305 3.21 10.69 13.52
CA GLU A 305 2.93 9.31 13.10
C GLU A 305 3.84 8.89 11.94
N GLY A 306 4.13 7.58 11.85
CA GLY A 306 4.91 7.03 10.75
C GLY A 306 4.54 5.58 10.47
N HIS A 307 4.64 5.18 9.21
CA HIS A 307 4.40 3.79 8.82
C HIS A 307 5.31 3.36 7.68
N THR A 308 5.72 2.09 7.73
CA THR A 308 6.55 1.44 6.72
C THR A 308 5.76 0.30 6.12
N TRP A 309 5.63 0.27 4.79
CA TRP A 309 4.92 -0.80 4.10
C TRP A 309 5.60 -1.16 2.77
N ILE A 310 5.12 -2.22 2.14
CA ILE A 310 5.73 -2.80 0.94
C ILE A 310 4.91 -2.40 -0.29
N LEU A 311 5.61 -2.07 -1.37
CA LEU A 311 5.09 -1.94 -2.72
C LEU A 311 5.55 -3.15 -3.52
N ASP A 312 4.68 -4.12 -3.74
CA ASP A 312 5.07 -5.43 -4.30
C ASP A 312 4.33 -5.79 -5.58
N GLY A 313 3.53 -4.89 -6.15
CA GLY A 313 2.82 -5.19 -7.38
C GLY A 313 2.36 -3.97 -8.15
N MET A 314 1.97 -4.20 -9.40
CA MET A 314 1.41 -3.18 -10.26
C MET A 314 0.33 -3.70 -11.20
N GLU A 315 -0.72 -2.88 -11.37
CA GLU A 315 -1.72 -2.98 -12.41
C GLU A 315 -1.78 -1.61 -13.09
N TYR A 316 -2.00 -1.59 -14.40
CA TYR A 316 -2.16 -0.36 -15.14
C TYR A 316 -3.28 -0.43 -16.18
N ASP A 317 -3.88 0.73 -16.39
CA ASP A 317 -4.79 1.02 -17.48
C ASP A 317 -4.00 1.60 -18.66
N TYR A 318 -4.23 1.08 -19.87
CA TYR A 318 -3.62 1.58 -21.09
C TYR A 318 -4.65 2.35 -21.93
N TYR A 319 -4.29 3.58 -22.33
CA TYR A 319 -5.06 4.41 -23.27
C TYR A 319 -4.21 4.76 -24.49
N ASN A 320 -4.80 4.76 -25.69
CA ASN A 320 -4.13 5.08 -26.96
C ASN A 320 -4.30 6.57 -27.34
N PRO A 321 -3.24 7.34 -27.69
CA PRO A 321 -1.79 7.01 -27.64
C PRO A 321 -1.27 6.89 -26.19
N PRO A 322 -0.22 6.09 -25.95
CA PRO A 322 0.03 5.42 -24.68
C PRO A 322 0.12 6.38 -23.48
N VAL A 323 -0.91 6.34 -22.63
CA VAL A 323 -0.87 6.82 -21.25
C VAL A 323 -1.11 5.65 -20.32
N PHE A 324 -0.25 5.52 -19.33
CA PHE A 324 -0.34 4.50 -18.30
C PHE A 324 -0.77 5.12 -16.99
N TRP A 325 -1.88 4.63 -16.44
CA TRP A 325 -2.30 4.96 -15.09
C TRP A 325 -2.05 3.75 -14.20
N TYR A 326 -1.13 3.89 -13.26
CA TYR A 326 -0.71 2.80 -12.40
C TYR A 326 -1.53 2.76 -11.11
N ARG A 327 -1.90 1.55 -10.71
CA ARG A 327 -2.25 1.20 -9.35
C ARG A 327 -1.17 0.27 -8.81
N ILE A 328 -0.63 0.62 -7.66
CA ILE A 328 0.44 -0.11 -6.98
C ILE A 328 -0.19 -0.95 -5.88
N HIS A 329 0.18 -2.23 -5.82
CA HIS A 329 -0.23 -3.10 -4.73
C HIS A 329 0.57 -2.76 -3.47
N CYS A 330 -0.14 -2.56 -2.36
CA CYS A 330 0.44 -2.24 -1.07
C CYS A 330 0.18 -3.40 -0.09
N ASN A 331 1.25 -3.84 0.58
CA ASN A 331 1.16 -4.72 1.74
C ASN A 331 1.55 -3.95 3.00
N PHE A 332 0.56 -3.64 3.83
CA PHE A 332 0.70 -2.79 5.02
C PHE A 332 1.30 -3.50 6.24
N GLY A 333 1.56 -4.81 6.15
CA GLY A 333 2.13 -5.60 7.26
C GLY A 333 1.14 -5.80 8.42
N TRP A 334 -0.16 -5.82 8.11
CA TRP A 334 -1.27 -5.78 9.06
C TRP A 334 -2.20 -7.00 8.95
N ASN A 335 -1.61 -8.20 8.86
CA ASN A 335 -2.35 -9.46 8.70
C ASN A 335 -3.19 -9.52 7.40
N GLY A 336 -2.81 -8.73 6.38
CA GLY A 336 -3.54 -8.63 5.12
C GLY A 336 -4.73 -7.68 5.15
N THR A 337 -5.03 -7.06 6.29
CA THR A 337 -6.00 -5.95 6.36
C THR A 337 -5.48 -4.76 5.58
N ASP A 338 -6.36 -4.16 4.78
CA ASP A 338 -6.16 -3.02 3.90
C ASP A 338 -5.21 -3.24 2.72
N ASN A 339 -4.57 -4.41 2.61
CA ASN A 339 -3.78 -4.73 1.43
C ASN A 339 -4.65 -4.57 0.17
N GLY A 340 -4.09 -3.95 -0.86
CA GLY A 340 -4.87 -3.56 -2.01
C GLY A 340 -4.12 -2.73 -3.02
N TRP A 341 -4.84 -2.30 -4.05
CA TRP A 341 -4.35 -1.59 -5.21
C TRP A 341 -4.69 -0.11 -5.09
N PHE A 342 -3.67 0.74 -5.09
CA PHE A 342 -3.84 2.18 -4.88
C PHE A 342 -3.15 2.99 -5.96
N LYS A 343 -3.76 4.10 -6.39
CA LYS A 343 -3.06 5.11 -7.17
C LYS A 343 -2.10 5.89 -6.28
N PHE A 344 -0.93 6.16 -6.82
CA PHE A 344 0.07 7.03 -6.22
C PHE A 344 0.31 8.24 -7.10
N PRO A 345 0.69 9.39 -6.50
CA PRO A 345 1.18 10.48 -7.29
C PRO A 345 2.56 10.09 -7.87
N PRO A 346 2.97 10.64 -9.03
CA PRO A 346 4.27 10.31 -9.60
C PRO A 346 5.41 10.84 -8.73
N GLY A 347 6.30 9.96 -8.31
CA GLY A 347 7.44 10.26 -7.43
C GLY A 347 8.48 11.25 -7.95
N GLU A 348 8.35 11.74 -9.18
CA GLU A 348 9.22 12.80 -9.72
C GLU A 348 8.87 14.18 -9.15
N ILE A 349 7.72 14.29 -8.47
CA ILE A 349 7.25 15.52 -7.81
C ILE A 349 7.48 15.37 -6.29
N LEU A 350 8.29 16.27 -5.71
CA LEU A 350 8.72 16.21 -4.31
C LEU A 350 7.73 16.82 -3.31
N ASP A 351 6.56 17.27 -3.77
CA ASP A 351 5.59 18.02 -2.95
C ASP A 351 4.73 17.14 -2.01
N TYR A 352 4.95 15.82 -1.99
CA TYR A 352 4.14 14.87 -1.22
C TYR A 352 4.75 14.63 0.17
N THR A 353 4.52 15.57 1.09
CA THR A 353 5.16 15.62 2.42
C THR A 353 4.97 14.35 3.25
N ASP A 354 3.83 13.69 3.09
CA ASP A 354 3.43 12.56 3.92
C ASP A 354 3.96 11.21 3.39
N LEU A 355 4.38 11.15 2.12
CA LEU A 355 5.07 10.00 1.51
C LEU A 355 6.57 10.27 1.54
N TYR A 356 7.19 10.03 2.70
CA TYR A 356 8.51 10.55 3.03
C TYR A 356 9.63 10.05 2.11
N TYR A 357 9.77 8.74 1.94
CA TYR A 357 10.71 8.17 0.97
C TYR A 357 10.36 6.75 0.57
N THR A 358 10.88 6.32 -0.58
CA THR A 358 10.83 4.93 -1.07
C THR A 358 12.24 4.33 -1.09
N LEU A 359 12.42 3.19 -0.43
CA LEU A 359 13.59 2.33 -0.48
C LEU A 359 13.40 1.28 -1.58
N TYR A 360 14.32 1.26 -2.55
CA TYR A 360 14.32 0.29 -3.63
C TYR A 360 15.41 -0.75 -3.40
N ILE A 361 15.10 -2.00 -3.73
CA ILE A 361 16.09 -3.03 -3.99
C ILE A 361 16.39 -3.00 -5.48
N ASP A 362 17.60 -2.60 -5.85
CA ASP A 362 18.00 -2.42 -7.25
C ASP A 362 18.70 -3.65 -7.83
N GLY A 363 19.18 -4.54 -6.97
CA GLY A 363 19.91 -5.72 -7.42
C GLY A 363 20.48 -6.52 -6.27
N PHE A 364 21.36 -7.44 -6.65
CA PHE A 364 22.07 -8.32 -5.73
C PHE A 364 23.54 -8.37 -6.11
N ASP A 365 24.42 -8.27 -5.11
CA ASP A 365 25.81 -8.64 -5.25
C ASP A 365 25.96 -10.15 -5.06
N GLU A 366 26.33 -10.86 -6.13
CA GLU A 366 26.51 -12.32 -6.09
C GLU A 366 27.77 -12.75 -5.31
N GLU A 367 28.74 -11.85 -5.11
CA GLU A 367 30.01 -12.15 -4.43
C GLU A 367 29.94 -11.98 -2.89
N ALA A 368 28.96 -11.22 -2.39
CA ALA A 368 28.75 -10.98 -0.95
C ALA A 368 28.48 -12.26 -0.12
N ASN A 369 28.15 -13.38 -0.78
CA ASN A 369 27.89 -14.67 -0.15
C ASN A 369 29.14 -15.53 0.14
N SER A 370 30.34 -15.02 -0.15
CA SER A 370 31.60 -15.75 0.01
C SER A 370 32.21 -15.71 1.42
N ASP A 371 31.71 -14.84 2.31
CA ASP A 371 32.19 -14.73 3.68
C ASP A 371 31.50 -15.75 4.62
N ASN A 372 32.28 -16.70 5.15
CA ASN A 372 31.88 -17.79 6.07
C ASN A 372 31.33 -17.35 7.45
N LYS A 373 30.79 -16.14 7.61
CA LYS A 373 30.22 -15.65 8.87
C LYS A 373 28.76 -16.11 9.00
N THR A 374 28.53 -17.14 9.81
CA THR A 374 27.20 -17.66 10.19
C THR A 374 26.39 -16.64 10.99
N TYR A 375 25.06 -16.69 10.87
CA TYR A 375 24.16 -15.96 11.77
C TYR A 375 24.42 -16.32 13.23
N THR A 376 24.73 -15.32 14.08
CA THR A 376 25.05 -15.52 15.51
C THR A 376 23.87 -15.26 16.45
N GLY A 377 22.66 -15.09 15.93
CA GLY A 377 21.52 -14.59 16.70
C GLY A 377 21.42 -13.06 16.68
N PRO A 378 20.28 -12.50 17.10
CA PRO A 378 20.30 -11.13 17.59
C PRO A 378 21.10 -11.17 18.89
N ASN A 379 22.24 -10.47 18.94
CA ASN A 379 22.93 -10.29 20.22
C ASN A 379 21.92 -9.63 21.18
N GLU A 380 21.68 -10.28 22.33
CA GLU A 380 20.81 -9.77 23.40
C GLU A 380 21.27 -8.40 23.90
#